data_AF-A0AA37WZN8-F1
#
_entry.id   AF-A0AA37WZN8-F1
#
_cell.length_a   1.000
_cell.length_b   1.000
_cell.length_c   1.000
_cell.angle_alpha   90.00
_cell.angle_beta   90.00
_cell.angle_gamma   90.00
#
_symmetry.space_group_name_H-M   'P 1'
#
loop_
_entity.id
_entity.type
_entity.pdbx_description
1 polymer ?
#
loop_
_entity_poly.entity_id
_entity_poly.type
_entity_poly.pdbx_seq_one_letter_code
_entity_poly.pdbx_strand_id
1 'polypeptide(L)'
;MSSIIDALYELKYNPFEYGPYLASFYTALEESENNLLLAQLVIPLCSHPIYSHKLLNSNKRSSIWSVFDDRAKLYDLQERIEGFQTLTEQCIQYCLVNDWLFVNEQRLSLTKCDEAVSGFITKKSAERLGRLFSGHSVVEIYAFLGVKPR
;
A
#
# COMPACT_ATOMS: atom_id res chain seq x y z
N MET A 1 6.13 29.34 7.33
CA MET A 1 4.77 29.82 7.63
C MET A 1 3.83 28.70 7.19
N SER A 2 3.29 27.89 8.09
CA SER A 2 2.28 26.90 7.70
C SER A 2 0.96 27.62 7.45
N SER A 3 0.43 27.47 6.24
CA SER A 3 -0.89 27.99 5.93
C SER A 3 -1.96 27.08 6.55
N ILE A 4 -3.17 27.58 6.77
CA ILE A 4 -4.32 26.74 7.17
C ILE A 4 -4.51 25.57 6.20
N ILE A 5 -4.17 25.75 4.93
CA ILE A 5 -4.26 24.71 3.90
C ILE A 5 -3.29 23.56 4.22
N ASP A 6 -2.06 23.87 4.60
CA ASP A 6 -1.05 22.86 4.95
C ASP A 6 -1.48 22.08 6.19
N ALA A 7 -2.00 22.77 7.22
CA ALA A 7 -2.51 22.12 8.42
C ALA A 7 -3.69 21.19 8.13
N LEU A 8 -4.62 21.60 7.26
CA LEU A 8 -5.73 20.76 6.82
C LEU A 8 -5.24 19.56 5.99
N TYR A 9 -4.19 19.76 5.18
CA TYR A 9 -3.58 18.70 4.40
C TYR A 9 -2.92 17.65 5.29
N GLU A 10 -2.11 18.06 6.26
CA GLU A 10 -1.47 17.15 7.24
C GLU A 10 -2.50 16.42 8.11
N LEU A 11 -3.56 17.12 8.54
CA LEU A 11 -4.65 16.49 9.29
C LEU A 11 -5.35 15.40 8.47
N LYS A 12 -5.48 15.60 7.15
CA LYS A 12 -6.08 14.61 6.25
C LYS A 12 -5.12 13.49 5.85
N TYR A 13 -3.85 13.80 5.62
CA TYR A 13 -2.84 12.89 5.07
C TYR A 13 -1.68 12.74 6.05
N ASN A 14 -1.81 11.77 6.96
CA ASN A 14 -0.79 11.49 7.96
C ASN A 14 -0.60 9.98 8.20
N PRO A 15 0.53 9.59 8.82
CA PRO A 15 0.83 8.19 9.11
C PRO A 15 -0.14 7.51 10.07
N PHE A 16 -0.81 8.24 10.95
CA PHE A 16 -1.79 7.64 11.88
C PHE A 16 -2.99 7.07 11.12
N GLU A 17 -3.46 7.80 10.09
CA GLU A 17 -4.57 7.34 9.25
C GLU A 17 -4.14 6.32 8.19
N TYR A 18 -2.95 6.51 7.59
CA TYR A 18 -2.51 5.73 6.43
C TYR A 18 -1.57 4.56 6.75
N GLY A 19 -0.86 4.59 7.87
CA GLY A 19 -0.02 3.48 8.35
C GLY A 19 -0.76 2.14 8.44
N PRO A 20 -2.00 2.09 8.96
CA PRO A 20 -2.79 0.87 8.98
C PRO A 20 -3.05 0.26 7.59
N TYR A 21 -2.99 1.03 6.50
CA TYR A 21 -3.06 0.46 5.14
C TYR A 21 -1.82 -0.38 4.83
N LEU A 22 -0.60 0.12 5.13
CA LEU A 22 0.63 -0.66 4.94
C LEU A 22 0.63 -1.90 5.81
N ALA A 23 0.32 -1.76 7.09
CA ALA A 23 0.27 -2.89 8.02
C ALA A 23 -0.73 -3.96 7.56
N SER A 24 -1.93 -3.56 7.14
CA SER A 24 -2.96 -4.47 6.61
C SER A 24 -2.52 -5.17 5.32
N PHE A 25 -1.84 -4.43 4.43
CA PHE A 25 -1.33 -4.96 3.17
C PHE A 25 -0.25 -6.03 3.43
N TYR A 26 0.80 -5.71 4.17
CA TYR A 26 1.92 -6.63 4.42
C TYR A 26 1.57 -7.79 5.36
N THR A 27 0.54 -7.64 6.19
CA THR A 27 -0.01 -8.77 6.97
C THR A 27 -0.69 -9.80 6.08
N ALA A 28 -1.29 -9.35 4.97
CA ALA A 28 -2.04 -10.20 4.04
C ALA A 28 -1.23 -10.65 2.82
N LEU A 29 -0.08 -10.02 2.58
CA LEU A 29 0.84 -10.35 1.49
C LEU A 29 1.69 -11.57 1.86
N GLU A 30 1.76 -12.55 0.97
CA GLU A 30 2.72 -13.66 1.09
C GLU A 30 4.16 -13.15 0.93
N GLU A 31 5.10 -13.73 1.67
CA GLU A 31 6.50 -13.29 1.64
C GLU A 31 7.07 -13.32 0.22
N SER A 32 7.59 -12.18 -0.22
CA SER A 32 8.27 -12.02 -1.50
C SER A 32 9.51 -11.15 -1.31
N GLU A 33 10.55 -11.45 -2.06
CA GLU A 33 11.74 -10.59 -2.12
C GLU A 33 11.40 -9.23 -2.74
N ASN A 34 12.16 -8.20 -2.34
CA ASN A 34 12.02 -6.83 -2.83
C ASN A 34 10.62 -6.21 -2.62
N ASN A 35 9.78 -6.83 -1.77
CA ASN A 35 8.39 -6.41 -1.61
C ASN A 35 8.28 -5.00 -1.00
N LEU A 36 9.35 -4.44 -0.43
CA LEU A 36 9.40 -3.06 0.06
C LEU A 36 8.96 -2.06 -1.02
N LEU A 37 9.31 -2.31 -2.28
CA LEU A 37 8.93 -1.46 -3.41
C LEU A 37 7.39 -1.37 -3.53
N LEU A 38 6.66 -2.44 -3.21
CA LEU A 38 5.19 -2.46 -3.28
C LEU A 38 4.53 -1.45 -2.34
N ALA A 39 5.23 -0.98 -1.29
CA ALA A 39 4.70 0.01 -0.36
C ALA A 39 4.17 1.26 -1.09
N GLN A 40 4.90 1.71 -2.11
CA GLN A 40 4.57 2.90 -2.91
C GLN A 40 3.26 2.75 -3.70
N LEU A 41 2.77 1.52 -3.90
CA LEU A 41 1.50 1.26 -4.60
C LEU A 41 0.29 1.22 -3.66
N VAL A 42 0.50 0.94 -2.37
CA VAL A 42 -0.59 0.63 -1.43
C VAL A 42 -1.51 1.84 -1.25
N ILE A 43 -0.97 3.00 -0.86
CA ILE A 43 -1.78 4.19 -0.59
C ILE A 43 -2.44 4.72 -1.88
N PRO A 44 -1.72 4.90 -3.01
CA PRO A 44 -2.34 5.36 -4.24
C PRO A 44 -3.52 4.51 -4.71
N LEU A 45 -3.40 3.18 -4.66
CA LEU A 45 -4.45 2.26 -5.11
C LEU A 45 -5.60 2.17 -4.11
N CYS A 46 -5.32 2.11 -2.80
CA CYS A 46 -6.35 1.96 -1.77
C CYS A 46 -7.14 3.25 -1.49
N SER A 47 -6.54 4.42 -1.77
CA SER A 47 -7.21 5.73 -1.64
C SER A 47 -7.91 6.18 -2.93
N HIS A 48 -7.69 5.49 -4.05
CA HIS A 48 -8.33 5.85 -5.31
C HIS A 48 -9.84 5.51 -5.25
N PRO A 49 -10.76 6.45 -5.55
CA PRO A 49 -12.21 6.21 -5.38
C PRO A 49 -12.72 4.95 -6.09
N ILE A 50 -12.26 4.71 -7.33
CA ILE A 50 -12.64 3.54 -8.13
C ILE A 50 -12.00 2.25 -7.58
N TYR A 51 -10.67 2.20 -7.45
CA TYR A 51 -9.99 0.98 -7.03
C TYR A 51 -10.22 0.62 -5.58
N SER A 52 -10.37 1.59 -4.68
CA SER A 52 -10.78 1.32 -3.30
C SER A 52 -12.10 0.55 -3.28
N HIS A 53 -13.09 0.99 -4.07
CA HIS A 53 -14.36 0.28 -4.20
C HIS A 53 -14.21 -1.10 -4.84
N LYS A 54 -13.42 -1.24 -5.92
CA LYS A 54 -13.18 -2.56 -6.55
C LYS A 54 -12.45 -3.53 -5.60
N LEU A 55 -11.44 -3.05 -4.87
CA LEU A 55 -10.72 -3.82 -3.85
C LEU A 55 -11.69 -4.23 -2.73
N LEU A 56 -12.52 -3.33 -2.22
CA LEU A 56 -13.54 -3.64 -1.20
C LEU A 56 -14.65 -4.60 -1.67
N ASN A 57 -14.73 -4.89 -2.97
CA ASN A 57 -15.65 -5.89 -3.53
C ASN A 57 -14.95 -7.13 -4.09
N SER A 58 -13.61 -7.16 -4.11
CA SER A 58 -12.84 -8.31 -4.59
C SER A 58 -12.97 -9.51 -3.64
N ASN A 59 -12.91 -10.73 -4.19
CA ASN A 59 -13.01 -11.96 -3.42
C ASN A 59 -11.90 -12.95 -3.81
N LYS A 60 -11.91 -14.17 -3.26
CA LYS A 60 -10.88 -15.19 -3.51
C LYS A 60 -10.71 -15.60 -4.98
N ARG A 61 -11.71 -15.33 -5.84
CA ARG A 61 -11.66 -15.59 -7.29
C ARG A 61 -11.20 -14.37 -8.10
N SER A 62 -11.09 -13.20 -7.46
CA SER A 62 -10.60 -11.99 -8.11
C SER A 62 -9.09 -12.12 -8.35
N SER A 63 -8.64 -11.54 -9.46
CA SER A 63 -7.24 -11.43 -9.84
C SER A 63 -6.87 -9.98 -10.13
N ILE A 64 -5.56 -9.67 -10.19
CA ILE A 64 -5.07 -8.34 -10.55
C ILE A 64 -5.65 -7.86 -11.89
N TRP A 65 -5.79 -8.76 -12.87
CA TRP A 65 -6.39 -8.46 -14.17
C TRP A 65 -7.86 -8.06 -14.08
N SER A 66 -8.63 -8.72 -13.22
CA SER A 66 -10.06 -8.42 -13.06
C SER A 66 -10.34 -7.14 -12.26
N VAL A 67 -9.45 -6.79 -11.31
CA VAL A 67 -9.62 -5.63 -10.44
C VAL A 67 -9.13 -4.35 -11.12
N PHE A 68 -8.05 -4.46 -11.90
CA PHE A 68 -7.42 -3.36 -12.63
C PHE A 68 -7.61 -3.50 -14.16
N ASP A 69 -8.78 -3.98 -14.57
CA ASP A 69 -9.16 -4.19 -15.98
C ASP A 69 -9.24 -2.87 -16.78
N ASP A 70 -9.73 -1.80 -16.14
CA ASP A 70 -9.84 -0.47 -16.75
C ASP A 70 -8.52 0.30 -16.68
N ARG A 71 -7.62 0.01 -17.63
CA ARG A 71 -6.30 0.67 -17.73
C ARG A 71 -6.38 2.19 -17.87
N ALA A 72 -7.47 2.74 -18.39
CA ALA A 72 -7.61 4.19 -18.53
C ALA A 72 -7.68 4.90 -17.17
N LYS A 73 -8.06 4.18 -16.11
CA LYS A 73 -8.06 4.68 -14.72
C LYS A 73 -6.72 4.51 -14.03
N LEU A 74 -5.67 4.01 -14.71
CA LEU A 74 -4.30 3.92 -14.18
C LEU A 74 -3.37 5.02 -14.73
N TYR A 75 -3.82 5.87 -15.65
CA TYR A 75 -2.93 6.84 -16.30
C TYR A 75 -2.28 7.84 -15.34
N ASP A 76 -2.98 8.22 -14.27
CA ASP A 76 -2.48 9.11 -13.22
C ASP A 76 -1.76 8.36 -12.09
N LEU A 77 -1.66 7.02 -12.15
CA LEU A 77 -1.11 6.24 -11.05
C LEU A 77 0.34 6.62 -10.74
N GLN A 78 1.15 6.87 -11.77
CA GLN A 78 2.55 7.31 -11.59
C GLN A 78 2.64 8.64 -10.83
N GLU A 79 1.81 9.62 -11.21
CA GLU A 79 1.73 10.92 -10.54
C GLU A 79 1.25 10.77 -9.09
N ARG A 80 0.28 9.89 -8.85
CA ARG A 80 -0.20 9.60 -7.49
C ARG A 80 0.88 8.93 -6.62
N ILE A 81 1.65 8.00 -7.18
CA ILE A 81 2.78 7.39 -6.48
C ILE A 81 3.76 8.48 -6.03
N GLU A 82 4.09 9.40 -6.94
CA GLU A 82 5.00 10.52 -6.63
C GLU A 82 4.40 11.46 -5.57
N GLY A 83 3.11 11.81 -5.68
CA GLY A 83 2.43 12.67 -4.71
C GLY A 83 2.27 12.06 -3.32
N PHE A 84 2.24 10.72 -3.20
CA PHE A 84 2.13 10.00 -1.93
C PHE A 84 3.48 9.46 -1.41
N GLN A 85 4.60 9.72 -2.08
CA GLN A 85 5.89 9.14 -1.72
C GLN A 85 6.27 9.46 -0.27
N THR A 86 6.31 10.74 0.09
CA THR A 86 6.67 11.18 1.45
C THR A 86 5.72 10.62 2.51
N LEU A 87 4.41 10.60 2.23
CA LEU A 87 3.43 10.01 3.14
C LEU A 87 3.69 8.51 3.33
N THR A 88 4.00 7.79 2.26
CA THR A 88 4.29 6.35 2.30
C THR A 88 5.53 6.07 3.13
N GLU A 89 6.61 6.83 2.94
CA GLU A 89 7.84 6.72 3.73
C GLU A 89 7.60 6.97 5.22
N GLN A 90 6.83 8.00 5.55
CA GLN A 90 6.43 8.28 6.94
C GLN A 90 5.53 7.17 7.51
N CYS A 91 4.66 6.57 6.68
CA CYS A 91 3.83 5.43 7.09
C CYS A 91 4.67 4.18 7.37
N ILE A 92 5.71 3.90 6.57
CA ILE A 92 6.68 2.84 6.86
C ILE A 92 7.36 3.15 8.19
N GLN A 93 7.89 4.38 8.32
CA GLN A 93 8.32 5.06 9.55
C GLN A 93 7.53 4.59 10.79
N TYR A 94 6.27 4.97 10.75
CA TYR A 94 5.30 4.75 11.79
C TYR A 94 5.03 3.26 12.05
N CYS A 95 4.90 2.43 11.01
CA CYS A 95 4.69 1.00 11.19
C CYS A 95 5.86 0.30 11.89
N LEU A 96 7.11 0.70 11.59
CA LEU A 96 8.31 0.14 12.22
C LEU A 96 8.40 0.54 13.70
N VAL A 97 8.16 1.81 14.02
CA VAL A 97 8.22 2.32 15.41
C VAL A 97 7.14 1.69 16.31
N ASN A 98 6.00 1.29 15.73
CA ASN A 98 4.92 0.65 16.48
C ASN A 98 4.99 -0.89 16.42
N ASP A 99 6.10 -1.47 15.93
CA ASP A 99 6.30 -2.91 15.78
C ASP A 99 5.19 -3.61 14.97
N TRP A 100 4.54 -2.89 14.04
CA TRP A 100 3.53 -3.48 13.15
C TRP A 100 4.19 -4.25 12.00
N LEU A 101 5.35 -3.74 11.54
CA LEU A 101 6.15 -4.30 10.47
C LEU A 101 7.62 -4.35 10.88
N PHE A 102 8.38 -5.23 10.24
CA PHE A 102 9.83 -5.32 10.35
C PHE A 102 10.47 -5.25 8.96
N VAL A 103 11.68 -4.67 8.88
CA VAL A 103 12.47 -4.62 7.64
C VAL A 103 13.50 -5.74 7.64
N ASN A 104 13.42 -6.62 6.66
CA ASN A 104 14.53 -7.50 6.30
C ASN A 104 15.44 -6.78 5.29
N GLU A 105 16.57 -6.29 5.77
CA GLU A 105 17.54 -5.55 4.95
C GLU A 105 18.19 -6.42 3.87
N GLN A 106 18.38 -7.72 4.11
CA GLN A 106 19.03 -8.60 3.12
C GLN A 106 18.13 -8.89 1.91
N ARG A 107 16.81 -9.01 2.14
CA ARG A 107 15.81 -9.31 1.11
C ARG A 107 15.09 -8.06 0.59
N LEU A 108 15.39 -6.90 1.15
CA LEU A 108 14.70 -5.63 0.90
C LEU A 108 13.18 -5.81 1.02
N SER A 109 12.74 -6.42 2.11
CA SER A 109 11.34 -6.80 2.30
C SER A 109 10.78 -6.33 3.64
N LEU A 110 9.50 -5.97 3.65
CA LEU A 110 8.70 -5.76 4.83
C LEU A 110 7.91 -7.03 5.15
N THR A 111 7.89 -7.40 6.43
CA THR A 111 7.11 -8.52 6.96
C THR A 111 6.31 -8.05 8.17
N LYS A 112 5.19 -8.73 8.46
CA LYS A 112 4.46 -8.52 9.72
C LYS A 112 5.30 -8.93 10.92
N CYS A 113 5.07 -8.29 12.06
CA CYS A 113 5.56 -8.76 13.34
C CYS A 113 4.60 -9.81 13.92
N ASP A 114 5.05 -11.03 14.19
CA ASP A 114 4.20 -12.12 14.70
C ASP A 114 3.88 -11.98 16.20
N GLU A 115 4.69 -11.24 16.95
CA GLU A 115 4.54 -11.06 18.40
C GLU A 115 3.63 -9.87 18.77
N ALA A 116 3.30 -9.00 17.81
CA ALA A 116 2.45 -7.85 18.04
C ALA A 116 0.97 -8.24 18.08
N VAL A 117 0.29 -7.98 19.21
CA VAL A 117 -1.17 -7.87 19.22
C VAL A 117 -1.51 -6.71 18.30
N SER A 118 -2.07 -6.98 17.11
CA SER A 118 -2.24 -5.98 16.05
C SER A 118 -3.00 -4.75 16.56
N GLY A 119 -2.27 -3.71 16.95
CA GLY A 119 -2.82 -2.48 17.56
C GLY A 119 -3.41 -1.51 16.54
N PHE A 120 -3.45 -1.89 15.26
CA PHE A 120 -3.97 -1.09 14.17
C PHE A 120 -5.35 -1.58 13.70
N ILE A 121 -6.15 -0.66 13.18
CA ILE A 121 -7.44 -0.98 12.58
C ILE A 121 -7.20 -1.52 11.17
N THR A 122 -7.62 -2.77 10.91
CA THR A 122 -7.47 -3.39 9.60
C THR A 122 -8.22 -2.61 8.51
N LYS A 123 -7.50 -2.23 7.45
CA LYS A 123 -8.04 -1.58 6.26
C LYS A 123 -8.31 -2.64 5.20
N LYS A 124 -9.58 -3.03 5.03
CA LYS A 124 -10.01 -4.14 4.16
C LYS A 124 -9.56 -4.01 2.70
N SER A 125 -9.49 -2.80 2.14
CA SER A 125 -9.01 -2.58 0.77
C SER A 125 -7.53 -2.97 0.62
N ALA A 126 -6.69 -2.58 1.58
CA ALA A 126 -5.28 -2.93 1.62
C ALA A 126 -5.03 -4.42 1.89
N GLU A 127 -5.78 -5.01 2.82
CA GLU A 127 -5.73 -6.45 3.08
C GLU A 127 -6.03 -7.26 1.80
N ARG A 128 -7.06 -6.85 1.04
CA ARG A 128 -7.42 -7.49 -0.22
C ARG A 128 -6.41 -7.22 -1.33
N LEU A 129 -5.79 -6.04 -1.35
CA LEU A 129 -4.68 -5.75 -2.26
C LEU A 129 -3.49 -6.68 -2.00
N GLY A 130 -3.12 -6.90 -0.73
CA GLY A 130 -2.04 -7.82 -0.34
C GLY A 130 -2.29 -9.25 -0.84
N ARG A 131 -3.53 -9.74 -0.68
CA ARG A 131 -3.93 -11.04 -1.22
C ARG A 131 -3.88 -11.10 -2.75
N LEU A 132 -4.27 -10.03 -3.44
CA LEU A 132 -4.22 -9.98 -4.90
C LEU A 132 -2.80 -9.96 -5.44
N PHE A 133 -1.85 -9.36 -4.71
CA PHE A 133 -0.45 -9.29 -5.10
C PHE A 133 0.34 -10.56 -4.69
N SER A 134 -0.22 -11.37 -3.79
CA SER A 134 0.39 -12.63 -3.37
C SER A 134 0.51 -13.60 -4.55
N GLY A 135 1.66 -14.27 -4.67
CA GLY A 135 1.97 -15.14 -5.80
C GLY A 135 2.44 -14.43 -7.07
N HIS A 136 2.54 -13.09 -7.07
CA HIS A 136 3.12 -12.31 -8.17
C HIS A 136 4.42 -11.65 -7.75
N SER A 137 5.40 -11.63 -8.66
CA SER A 137 6.64 -10.90 -8.41
C SER A 137 6.41 -9.39 -8.46
N VAL A 138 7.25 -8.64 -7.75
CA VAL A 138 7.23 -7.17 -7.75
C VAL A 138 7.31 -6.62 -9.18
N VAL A 139 8.19 -7.20 -10.01
CA VAL A 139 8.38 -6.78 -11.40
C VAL A 139 7.11 -6.97 -12.23
N GLU A 140 6.43 -8.11 -12.09
CA GLU A 140 5.18 -8.39 -12.79
C GLU A 140 4.07 -7.39 -12.40
N ILE A 141 3.96 -7.08 -11.11
CA ILE A 141 2.95 -6.13 -10.60
C ILE A 141 3.19 -4.74 -11.22
N TYR A 142 4.42 -4.23 -11.17
CA TYR A 142 4.76 -2.93 -11.75
C TYR A 142 4.55 -2.89 -13.27
N ALA A 143 5.00 -3.92 -13.98
CA ALA A 143 4.83 -4.02 -15.43
C ALA A 143 3.35 -4.07 -15.83
N PHE A 144 2.54 -4.82 -15.06
CA PHE A 144 1.10 -4.91 -15.29
C PHE A 144 0.38 -3.57 -15.06
N LEU A 145 0.72 -2.87 -13.98
CA LEU A 145 0.15 -1.56 -13.66
C LEU A 145 0.66 -0.43 -14.57
N GLY A 146 1.73 -0.68 -15.34
CA GLY A 146 2.30 0.28 -16.29
C GLY A 146 3.03 1.44 -15.62
N VAL A 147 3.55 1.23 -14.40
CA VAL A 147 4.25 2.25 -13.60
C VAL A 147 5.65 1.76 -13.22
N LYS A 148 6.52 2.69 -12.80
CA LYS A 148 7.90 2.39 -12.42
C LYS A 148 8.04 2.39 -10.89
N PRO A 149 8.81 1.44 -10.31
CA PRO A 149 9.18 1.52 -8.90
C PRO A 149 10.03 2.77 -8.64
N ARG A 150 9.89 3.33 -7.45
CA ARG A 150 10.61 4.49 -6.94
C ARG A 150 11.46 4.05 -5.76
#